data_AF-A0A923HWY3-F1
#
_entry.id   AF-A0A923HWY3-F1
#
_cell.length_a   1.000
_cell.length_b   1.000
_cell.length_c   1.000
_cell.angle_alpha   90.00
_cell.angle_beta   90.00
_cell.angle_gamma   90.00
#
_symmetry.space_group_name_H-M   'P 1'
#
loop_
_entity.id
_entity.type
_entity.pdbx_description
1 polymer ?
#
loop_
_entity_poly.entity_id
_entity_poly.type
_entity_poly.pdbx_seq_one_letter_code
_entity_poly.pdbx_strand_id
1 'polypeptide(L)'
;MLYHNELNLLSQLAALDLPIASSALHDYTVGEMVAALLKRVKSLAGDCAMSSTEWSNSLHLIQTNSHLTSLKVLAYTNHPESALVAYCFFEQAENTGIIAFRGTTGTGWIDNIKGGFLCDTPQQIKALEFFHEVNDTFNINDYIITGHSKGGNNGQYITIVDGNKISHCITFNSQGFSAEFIRKYTLQIKANQDKIIAYECAWDVVNILFINIAAKRIVVGTESRLPHRNHPPNRLLNQNGDIRDFDNRHPLYSGIQNFTTNLSLLVSKVKQRIEKNKFKNK
;
A
#
# COMPACT_ATOMS: atom_id res chain seq x y z
N MET A 1 8.67 -9.04 -15.05
CA MET A 1 7.65 -9.01 -13.97
C MET A 1 8.30 -9.41 -12.65
N LEU A 2 8.25 -8.52 -11.67
CA LEU A 2 8.77 -8.76 -10.31
C LEU A 2 7.97 -9.84 -9.58
N TYR A 3 8.66 -10.60 -8.73
CA TYR A 3 8.04 -11.50 -7.77
C TYR A 3 7.33 -10.70 -6.65
N HIS A 4 6.34 -11.32 -6.01
CA HIS A 4 5.56 -10.62 -4.98
C HIS A 4 6.39 -10.25 -3.73
N ASN A 5 7.43 -11.03 -3.38
CA ASN A 5 8.35 -10.63 -2.31
C ASN A 5 9.19 -9.41 -2.69
N GLU A 6 9.58 -9.27 -3.95
CA GLU A 6 10.28 -8.08 -4.45
C GLU A 6 9.38 -6.84 -4.37
N LEU A 7 8.09 -6.97 -4.71
CA LEU A 7 7.10 -5.90 -4.52
C LEU A 7 6.87 -5.55 -3.04
N ASN A 8 7.00 -6.52 -2.14
CA ASN A 8 6.99 -6.25 -0.70
C ASN A 8 8.21 -5.42 -0.30
N LEU A 9 9.41 -5.81 -0.74
CA LEU A 9 10.65 -5.07 -0.47
C LEU A 9 10.61 -3.63 -1.02
N LEU A 10 10.07 -3.42 -2.22
CA LEU A 10 9.86 -2.06 -2.76
C LEU A 10 8.84 -1.27 -1.93
N SER A 11 7.78 -1.91 -1.42
CA SER A 11 6.85 -1.24 -0.51
C SER A 11 7.50 -0.84 0.83
N GLN A 12 8.46 -1.63 1.32
CA GLN A 12 9.29 -1.27 2.48
C GLN A 12 10.20 -0.08 2.16
N LEU A 13 10.84 -0.08 0.99
CA LEU A 13 11.71 1.01 0.55
C LEU A 13 10.94 2.34 0.42
N ALA A 14 9.71 2.29 -0.11
CA ALA A 14 8.82 3.45 -0.20
C ALA A 14 8.44 4.04 1.18
N ALA A 15 8.59 3.27 2.26
CA ALA A 15 8.37 3.77 3.61
C ALA A 15 9.48 4.70 4.11
N LEU A 16 10.65 4.69 3.48
CA LEU A 16 11.80 5.50 3.85
C LEU A 16 11.89 6.76 2.99
N ASP A 17 12.43 7.83 3.55
CA ASP A 17 12.63 9.09 2.82
C ASP A 17 13.74 8.98 1.78
N LEU A 18 13.53 9.64 0.65
CA LEU A 18 14.49 9.68 -0.45
C LEU A 18 15.80 10.26 0.09
N PRO A 19 16.93 9.55 -0.02
CA PRO A 19 18.20 9.99 0.57
C PRO A 19 18.90 11.09 -0.24
N ILE A 20 18.31 11.53 -1.34
CA ILE A 20 18.82 12.57 -2.24
C ILE A 20 17.72 13.59 -2.56
N ALA A 21 18.09 14.73 -3.14
CA ALA A 21 17.12 15.67 -3.68
C ALA A 21 16.39 15.06 -4.89
N SER A 22 15.08 15.33 -5.04
CA SER A 22 14.27 14.82 -6.16
C SER A 22 14.78 15.28 -7.54
N SER A 23 15.44 16.44 -7.61
CA SER A 23 16.09 16.93 -8.84
C SER A 23 17.28 16.08 -9.29
N ALA A 24 17.82 15.21 -8.43
CA ALA A 24 18.96 14.35 -8.71
C ALA A 24 18.56 12.91 -9.07
N LEU A 25 17.29 12.67 -9.42
CA LEU A 25 16.78 11.34 -9.79
C LEU A 25 17.25 10.86 -11.17
N HIS A 26 17.81 11.73 -12.00
CA HIS A 26 18.28 11.34 -13.34
C HIS A 26 19.30 10.20 -13.22
N ASP A 27 18.99 9.08 -13.87
CA ASP A 27 19.75 7.83 -13.80
C ASP A 27 19.87 7.14 -12.44
N TYR A 28 19.25 7.67 -11.39
CA TYR A 28 19.32 7.12 -10.05
C TYR A 28 18.65 5.75 -9.96
N THR A 29 19.35 4.81 -9.35
CA THR A 29 18.90 3.41 -9.22
C THR A 29 18.46 3.08 -7.80
N VAL A 30 17.64 2.05 -7.68
CA VAL A 30 17.32 1.44 -6.37
C VAL A 30 18.59 0.95 -5.67
N GLY A 31 19.59 0.45 -6.40
CA GLY A 31 20.88 0.05 -5.82
C GLY A 31 21.60 1.21 -5.12
N GLU A 32 21.64 2.38 -5.76
CA GLU A 32 22.24 3.59 -5.16
C GLU A 32 21.41 4.12 -3.97
N MET A 33 20.08 4.05 -4.06
CA MET A 33 19.17 4.36 -2.95
C MET A 33 19.46 3.51 -1.72
N VAL A 34 19.53 2.19 -1.90
CA VAL A 34 19.82 1.24 -0.84
C VAL A 34 21.21 1.47 -0.25
N ALA A 35 22.22 1.69 -1.08
CA ALA A 35 23.57 1.99 -0.60
C ALA A 35 23.63 3.26 0.25
N ALA A 36 22.88 4.31 -0.11
CA ALA A 36 22.79 5.53 0.68
C ALA A 36 22.05 5.32 2.01
N LEU A 37 20.96 4.54 2.01
CA LEU A 37 20.19 4.22 3.21
C LEU A 37 20.99 3.34 4.19
N LEU A 38 21.74 2.36 3.70
CA LEU A 38 22.59 1.49 4.53
C LEU A 38 23.63 2.28 5.34
N LYS A 39 24.22 3.35 4.77
CA LYS A 39 25.16 4.24 5.47
C LYS A 39 24.54 4.92 6.71
N ARG A 40 23.22 5.08 6.73
CA ARG A 40 22.46 5.71 7.83
C ARG A 40 21.47 4.75 8.49
N VAL A 41 21.63 3.44 8.34
CA VAL A 41 20.62 2.44 8.79
C VAL A 41 20.21 2.58 10.26
N LYS A 42 21.12 3.05 11.13
CA LYS A 42 20.80 3.31 12.54
C LYS A 42 19.72 4.38 12.73
N SER A 43 19.66 5.39 11.85
CA SER A 43 18.66 6.46 11.93
C SER A 43 17.28 6.03 11.44
N LEU A 44 17.16 4.86 10.81
CA LEU A 44 15.88 4.33 10.31
C LEU A 44 15.09 3.60 11.42
N ALA A 45 15.69 3.42 12.60
CA ALA A 45 15.05 2.72 13.70
C ALA A 45 13.72 3.41 14.10
N GLY A 46 12.65 2.64 14.13
CA GLY A 46 11.30 3.11 14.44
C GLY A 46 10.44 3.37 13.20
N ASP A 47 11.03 3.58 12.02
CA ASP A 47 10.27 3.68 10.78
C ASP A 47 9.54 2.37 10.51
N CYS A 48 8.23 2.46 10.27
CA CYS A 48 7.32 1.31 10.16
C CYS A 48 7.37 0.33 11.36
N ALA A 49 7.76 0.82 12.55
CA ALA A 49 7.98 -0.01 13.74
C ALA A 49 8.99 -1.14 13.53
N MET A 50 9.98 -0.93 12.66
CA MET A 50 11.12 -1.81 12.45
C MET A 50 12.36 -1.27 13.18
N SER A 51 13.15 -2.16 13.76
CA SER A 51 14.47 -1.86 14.32
C SER A 51 15.51 -1.57 13.23
N SER A 52 16.64 -0.97 13.58
CA SER A 52 17.76 -0.78 12.65
C SER A 52 18.33 -2.10 12.12
N THR A 53 18.31 -3.17 12.92
CA THR A 53 18.71 -4.52 12.47
C THR A 53 17.75 -5.06 11.41
N GLU A 54 16.44 -4.89 11.62
CA GLU A 54 15.44 -5.32 10.63
C GLU A 54 15.54 -4.53 9.34
N TRP A 55 15.75 -3.20 9.43
CA TRP A 55 16.03 -2.39 8.25
C TRP A 55 17.31 -2.80 7.54
N SER A 56 18.38 -3.10 8.28
CA SER A 56 19.61 -3.62 7.72
C SER A 56 19.32 -4.89 6.92
N ASN A 57 18.58 -5.85 7.48
CA ASN A 57 18.26 -7.10 6.78
C ASN A 57 17.46 -6.85 5.49
N SER A 58 16.39 -6.07 5.56
CA SER A 58 15.59 -5.74 4.37
C SER A 58 16.39 -5.03 3.28
N LEU A 59 17.25 -4.07 3.66
CA LEU A 59 18.09 -3.35 2.71
C LEU A 59 19.16 -4.27 2.09
N HIS A 60 19.73 -5.21 2.83
CA HIS A 60 20.67 -6.19 2.26
C HIS A 60 19.96 -7.16 1.30
N LEU A 61 18.74 -7.61 1.60
CA LEU A 61 17.94 -8.43 0.68
C LEU A 61 17.74 -7.71 -0.67
N ILE A 62 17.41 -6.41 -0.63
CA ILE A 62 17.31 -5.59 -1.85
C ILE A 62 18.69 -5.46 -2.51
N GLN A 63 19.74 -5.14 -1.76
CA GLN A 63 21.09 -4.93 -2.28
C GLN A 63 21.64 -6.16 -3.04
N THR A 64 21.31 -7.37 -2.57
CA THR A 64 21.73 -8.63 -3.21
C THR A 64 20.84 -9.07 -4.37
N ASN A 65 19.73 -8.38 -4.61
CA ASN A 65 18.81 -8.68 -5.70
C ASN A 65 19.13 -7.82 -6.93
N SER A 66 19.72 -8.45 -7.96
CA SER A 66 20.12 -7.77 -9.21
C SER A 66 18.93 -7.17 -9.98
N HIS A 67 17.76 -7.79 -9.91
CA HIS A 67 16.56 -7.28 -10.57
C HIS A 67 16.12 -5.97 -9.90
N LEU A 68 15.96 -5.97 -8.57
CA LEU A 68 15.58 -4.79 -7.81
C LEU A 68 16.59 -3.66 -7.94
N THR A 69 17.88 -3.94 -7.78
CA THR A 69 18.93 -2.90 -7.81
C THR A 69 19.09 -2.23 -9.17
N SER A 70 18.70 -2.91 -10.25
CA SER A 70 18.73 -2.35 -11.62
C SER A 70 17.59 -1.36 -11.91
N LEU A 71 16.52 -1.37 -11.11
CA LEU A 71 15.38 -0.48 -11.32
C LEU A 71 15.79 0.99 -11.15
N LYS A 72 15.27 1.84 -12.04
CA LYS A 72 15.43 3.30 -11.92
C LYS A 72 14.40 3.86 -10.96
N VAL A 73 14.75 4.90 -10.20
CA VAL A 73 13.79 5.71 -9.43
C VAL A 73 13.39 6.89 -10.31
N LEU A 74 12.26 6.80 -11.00
CA LEU A 74 11.83 7.83 -11.97
C LEU A 74 11.20 9.05 -11.31
N ALA A 75 10.36 8.82 -10.29
CA ALA A 75 9.60 9.88 -9.66
C ALA A 75 9.45 9.63 -8.16
N TYR A 76 9.35 10.73 -7.43
CA TYR A 76 9.10 10.75 -6.00
C TYR A 76 8.22 11.94 -5.65
N THR A 77 7.24 11.73 -4.76
CA THR A 77 6.48 12.82 -4.17
C THR A 77 6.37 12.65 -2.66
N ASN A 78 6.31 13.79 -1.96
CA ASN A 78 6.05 13.89 -0.53
C ASN A 78 5.17 15.12 -0.28
N HIS A 79 3.88 14.87 -0.01
CA HIS A 79 2.86 15.89 0.26
C HIS A 79 2.36 15.74 1.71
N PRO A 80 3.01 16.40 2.68
CA PRO A 80 2.64 16.32 4.09
C PRO A 80 1.18 16.65 4.38
N GLU A 81 0.60 17.62 3.66
CA GLU A 81 -0.80 18.06 3.84
C GLU A 81 -1.83 16.95 3.58
N SER A 82 -1.52 16.06 2.63
CA SER A 82 -2.37 14.90 2.30
C SER A 82 -1.85 13.59 2.89
N ALA A 83 -0.70 13.63 3.56
CA ALA A 83 0.11 12.48 3.98
C ALA A 83 0.56 11.54 2.83
N LEU A 84 0.48 11.97 1.56
CA LEU A 84 0.97 11.15 0.45
C LEU A 84 2.49 11.15 0.41
N VAL A 85 3.07 9.97 0.39
CA VAL A 85 4.44 9.76 -0.12
C VAL A 85 4.40 8.59 -1.09
N ALA A 86 5.00 8.75 -2.26
CA ALA A 86 5.00 7.73 -3.30
C ALA A 86 6.29 7.77 -4.12
N TYR A 87 6.63 6.62 -4.67
CA TYR A 87 7.73 6.43 -5.61
C TYR A 87 7.21 5.77 -6.88
N CYS A 88 7.77 6.14 -8.03
CA CYS A 88 7.71 5.35 -9.24
C CYS A 88 9.10 4.77 -9.52
N PHE A 89 9.20 3.44 -9.44
CA PHE A 89 10.34 2.70 -9.94
C PHE A 89 10.08 2.26 -11.39
N PHE A 90 11.13 1.94 -12.13
CA PHE A 90 10.99 1.62 -13.55
C PHE A 90 11.90 0.49 -14.00
N GLU A 91 11.27 -0.48 -14.66
CA GLU A 91 11.90 -1.58 -15.37
C GLU A 91 12.01 -1.21 -16.86
N GLN A 92 13.24 -0.90 -17.29
CA GLN A 92 13.50 -0.39 -18.64
C GLN A 92 13.19 -1.42 -19.73
N ALA A 93 13.50 -2.70 -19.50
CA ALA A 93 13.36 -3.76 -20.51
C ALA A 93 11.91 -3.96 -20.97
N GLU A 94 10.96 -3.84 -20.05
CA GLU A 94 9.53 -4.07 -20.30
C GLU A 94 8.72 -2.75 -20.43
N ASN A 95 9.37 -1.60 -20.26
CA ASN A 95 8.72 -0.29 -20.12
C ASN A 95 7.58 -0.32 -19.07
N THR A 96 7.88 -0.89 -17.90
CA THR A 96 6.92 -1.09 -16.81
C THR A 96 7.24 -0.18 -15.63
N GLY A 97 6.24 0.60 -15.22
CA GLY A 97 6.31 1.42 -14.01
C GLY A 97 5.85 0.63 -12.78
N ILE A 98 6.56 0.76 -11.67
CA ILE A 98 6.16 0.20 -10.39
C ILE A 98 5.92 1.34 -9.42
N ILE A 99 4.65 1.60 -9.09
CA ILE A 99 4.32 2.67 -8.13
C ILE A 99 4.13 2.06 -6.75
N ALA A 100 4.95 2.51 -5.81
CA ALA A 100 4.90 2.10 -4.42
C ALA A 100 4.47 3.28 -3.54
N PHE A 101 3.37 3.10 -2.81
CA PHE A 101 2.85 4.11 -1.89
C PHE A 101 3.26 3.81 -0.44
N ARG A 102 3.68 4.86 0.27
CA ARG A 102 3.95 4.79 1.70
C ARG A 102 2.64 4.67 2.50
N GLY A 103 2.69 3.86 3.57
CA GLY A 103 1.64 3.82 4.60
C GLY A 103 1.62 5.07 5.49
N THR A 104 0.77 5.08 6.51
CA THR A 104 0.78 6.18 7.50
C THR A 104 1.90 5.97 8.51
N THR A 105 2.67 7.01 8.83
CA THR A 105 3.62 7.02 9.96
C THR A 105 2.97 7.66 11.21
N GLY A 106 3.25 7.15 12.41
CA GLY A 106 2.85 7.77 13.68
C GLY A 106 1.42 7.50 14.19
N THR A 107 0.88 8.42 15.02
CA THR A 107 -0.42 8.32 15.72
C THR A 107 -1.66 8.53 14.83
N GLY A 108 -1.46 8.72 13.52
CA GLY A 108 -2.52 8.95 12.52
C GLY A 108 -3.50 7.80 12.31
N TRP A 109 -3.38 6.70 13.06
CA TRP A 109 -4.27 5.56 12.95
C TRP A 109 -5.72 5.88 13.37
N ILE A 110 -5.91 6.81 14.32
CA ILE A 110 -7.26 7.29 14.72
C ILE A 110 -7.92 8.09 13.59
N ASP A 111 -7.15 8.93 12.88
CA ASP A 111 -7.67 9.63 11.70
C ASP A 111 -7.84 8.70 10.50
N ASN A 112 -7.06 7.60 10.40
CA ASN A 112 -7.32 6.54 9.42
C ASN A 112 -8.66 5.83 9.64
N ILE A 113 -9.10 5.67 10.89
CA ILE A 113 -10.45 5.13 11.18
C ILE A 113 -11.51 6.10 10.66
N LYS A 114 -11.37 7.42 10.87
CA LYS A 114 -12.28 8.44 10.31
C LYS A 114 -12.26 8.45 8.79
N GLY A 115 -11.07 8.39 8.19
CA GLY A 115 -10.86 8.28 6.74
C GLY A 115 -11.45 7.01 6.15
N GLY A 116 -11.49 5.92 6.91
CA GLY A 116 -12.12 4.65 6.53
C GLY A 116 -13.65 4.71 6.38
N PHE A 117 -14.29 5.82 6.77
CA PHE A 117 -15.71 6.09 6.49
C PHE A 117 -15.92 7.14 5.39
N LEU A 118 -14.85 7.63 4.75
CA LEU A 118 -14.95 8.50 3.58
C LEU A 118 -15.10 7.64 2.33
N CYS A 119 -15.76 8.19 1.31
CA CYS A 119 -15.81 7.58 0.00
C CYS A 119 -14.44 7.69 -0.69
N ASP A 120 -13.91 8.92 -0.81
CA ASP A 120 -12.59 9.21 -1.33
C ASP A 120 -11.81 9.98 -0.26
N THR A 121 -10.61 9.54 0.09
CA THR A 121 -9.73 10.23 1.06
C THR A 121 -8.80 11.21 0.34
N PRO A 122 -8.39 12.32 0.97
CA PRO A 122 -7.46 13.28 0.35
C PRO A 122 -6.16 12.62 -0.15
N GLN A 123 -5.63 11.65 0.60
CA GLN A 123 -4.44 10.90 0.21
C GLN A 123 -4.66 10.04 -1.05
N GLN A 124 -5.83 9.41 -1.21
CA GLN A 124 -6.19 8.63 -2.39
C GLN A 124 -6.30 9.51 -3.65
N ILE A 125 -6.89 10.70 -3.51
CA ILE A 125 -6.98 11.66 -4.61
C ILE A 125 -5.59 12.10 -5.04
N LYS A 126 -4.72 12.48 -4.10
CA LYS A 126 -3.32 12.81 -4.42
C LYS A 126 -2.54 11.62 -5.01
N ALA A 127 -2.83 10.40 -4.57
CA ALA A 127 -2.19 9.21 -5.12
C ALA A 127 -2.58 9.00 -6.60
N LEU A 128 -3.84 9.24 -6.95
CA LEU A 128 -4.31 9.21 -8.34
C LEU A 128 -3.68 10.32 -9.18
N GLU A 129 -3.59 11.55 -8.65
CA GLU A 129 -2.89 12.65 -9.32
C GLU A 129 -1.42 12.31 -9.62
N PHE A 130 -0.71 11.70 -8.65
CA PHE A 130 0.67 11.25 -8.86
C PHE A 130 0.78 10.17 -9.95
N PHE A 131 -0.16 9.22 -10.00
CA PHE A 131 -0.21 8.22 -11.08
C PHE A 131 -0.39 8.88 -12.46
N HIS A 132 -1.28 9.86 -12.58
CA HIS A 132 -1.48 10.62 -13.81
C HIS A 132 -0.23 11.42 -14.20
N GLU A 133 0.38 12.12 -13.26
CA GLU A 133 1.62 12.89 -13.50
C GLU A 133 2.73 11.99 -14.05
N VAL A 134 2.95 10.82 -13.44
CA VAL A 134 3.95 9.85 -13.91
C VAL A 134 3.59 9.32 -15.30
N ASN A 135 2.33 8.96 -15.54
CA ASN A 135 1.87 8.45 -16.83
C ASN A 135 2.05 9.45 -17.96
N ASP A 136 1.67 10.70 -17.72
CA ASP A 136 1.72 11.77 -18.71
C ASP A 136 3.17 12.21 -18.99
N THR A 137 4.07 12.07 -18.01
CA THR A 137 5.48 12.43 -18.14
C THR A 137 6.31 11.36 -18.84
N PHE A 138 6.12 10.08 -18.49
CA PHE A 138 7.08 9.01 -18.86
C PHE A 138 6.58 8.03 -19.92
N ASN A 139 5.35 8.18 -20.44
CA ASN A 139 4.75 7.33 -21.47
C ASN A 139 4.95 5.81 -21.21
N ILE A 140 4.68 5.40 -19.98
CA ILE A 140 4.83 4.02 -19.51
C ILE A 140 3.70 3.17 -20.11
N ASN A 141 4.04 1.95 -20.52
CA ASN A 141 3.09 1.03 -21.18
C ASN A 141 2.18 0.34 -20.16
N ASP A 142 2.76 -0.13 -19.06
CA ASP A 142 2.09 -0.92 -18.03
C ASP A 142 2.56 -0.54 -16.62
N TYR A 143 1.66 -0.69 -15.66
CA TYR A 143 1.92 -0.41 -14.26
C TYR A 143 1.65 -1.60 -13.35
N ILE A 144 2.59 -1.80 -12.44
CA ILE A 144 2.40 -2.61 -11.23
C ILE A 144 2.27 -1.65 -10.06
N ILE A 145 1.23 -1.83 -9.26
CA ILE A 145 0.98 -1.00 -8.08
C ILE A 145 1.25 -1.82 -6.82
N THR A 146 1.98 -1.25 -5.87
CA THR A 146 2.27 -1.88 -4.57
C THR A 146 2.16 -0.89 -3.42
N GLY A 147 2.04 -1.42 -2.21
CA GLY A 147 2.01 -0.61 -1.00
C GLY A 147 1.67 -1.42 0.24
N HIS A 148 2.10 -0.89 1.38
CA HIS A 148 1.80 -1.43 2.70
C HIS A 148 0.79 -0.57 3.44
N SER A 149 -0.08 -1.20 4.25
CA SER A 149 -1.03 -0.49 5.12
C SER A 149 -1.90 0.51 4.32
N LYS A 150 -1.88 1.79 4.69
CA LYS A 150 -2.59 2.84 3.94
C LYS A 150 -2.07 3.03 2.50
N GLY A 151 -0.80 2.74 2.23
CA GLY A 151 -0.23 2.78 0.89
C GLY A 151 -0.82 1.70 -0.02
N GLY A 152 -1.06 0.50 0.52
CA GLY A 152 -1.80 -0.54 -0.18
C GLY A 152 -3.23 -0.11 -0.52
N ASN A 153 -3.89 0.61 0.38
CA ASN A 153 -5.24 1.13 0.16
C ASN A 153 -5.28 2.20 -0.96
N ASN A 154 -4.24 3.04 -1.05
CA ASN A 154 -4.09 3.98 -2.16
C ASN A 154 -3.87 3.24 -3.49
N GLY A 155 -3.06 2.18 -3.48
CA GLY A 155 -2.84 1.37 -4.68
C GLY A 155 -4.09 0.66 -5.18
N GLN A 156 -4.85 0.05 -4.27
CA GLN A 156 -6.14 -0.56 -4.60
C GLN A 156 -7.14 0.49 -5.11
N TYR A 157 -7.17 1.69 -4.51
CA TYR A 157 -8.03 2.79 -4.95
C TYR A 157 -7.81 3.13 -6.43
N ILE A 158 -6.55 3.41 -6.81
CA ILE A 158 -6.19 3.76 -8.19
C ILE A 158 -6.54 2.62 -9.14
N THR A 159 -6.23 1.38 -8.75
CA THR A 159 -6.55 0.19 -9.56
C THR A 159 -8.04 0.08 -9.86
N ILE A 160 -8.90 0.44 -8.90
CA ILE A 160 -10.34 0.47 -9.12
C ILE A 160 -10.72 1.63 -10.03
N VAL A 161 -10.34 2.86 -9.70
CA VAL A 161 -10.88 4.06 -10.36
C VAL A 161 -10.26 4.31 -11.74
N ASP A 162 -9.04 3.85 -11.99
CA ASP A 162 -8.29 4.04 -13.23
C ASP A 162 -7.34 2.86 -13.54
N GLY A 163 -7.91 1.66 -13.63
CA GLY A 163 -7.17 0.42 -13.80
C GLY A 163 -6.66 0.12 -15.22
N ASN A 164 -6.86 0.98 -16.21
CA ASN A 164 -6.68 0.62 -17.63
C ASN A 164 -5.25 0.23 -18.00
N LYS A 165 -4.25 0.92 -17.43
CA LYS A 165 -2.81 0.61 -17.60
C LYS A 165 -2.23 -0.19 -16.44
N ILE A 166 -3.05 -0.72 -15.54
CA ILE A 166 -2.57 -1.47 -14.37
C ILE A 166 -2.79 -2.96 -14.64
N SER A 167 -1.70 -3.71 -14.79
CA SER A 167 -1.73 -5.17 -14.90
C SER A 167 -1.98 -5.82 -13.54
N HIS A 168 -1.29 -5.33 -12.50
CA HIS A 168 -1.31 -5.94 -11.17
C HIS A 168 -1.26 -4.92 -10.04
N CYS A 169 -2.03 -5.19 -8.98
CA CYS A 169 -1.95 -4.49 -7.71
C CYS A 169 -1.69 -5.49 -6.58
N ILE A 170 -0.45 -5.51 -6.08
CA ILE A 170 -0.02 -6.43 -5.03
C ILE A 170 0.18 -5.64 -3.75
N THR A 171 -0.62 -5.93 -2.73
CA THR A 171 -0.65 -5.10 -1.51
C THR A 171 -0.40 -5.90 -0.26
N PHE A 172 0.12 -5.23 0.77
CA PHE A 172 0.65 -5.87 1.97
C PHE A 172 0.01 -5.26 3.22
N ASN A 173 -0.74 -6.07 3.97
CA ASN A 173 -1.49 -5.63 5.15
C ASN A 173 -2.34 -4.37 4.92
N SER A 174 -2.93 -4.26 3.72
CA SER A 174 -3.73 -3.10 3.34
C SER A 174 -5.08 -3.09 4.06
N GLN A 175 -5.51 -1.91 4.51
CA GLN A 175 -6.89 -1.72 4.99
C GLN A 175 -7.90 -1.71 3.82
N GLY A 176 -9.14 -2.10 4.13
CA GLY A 176 -10.28 -2.06 3.20
C GLY A 176 -10.92 -0.67 3.07
N PHE A 177 -12.10 -0.65 2.47
CA PHE A 177 -12.84 0.55 2.06
C PHE A 177 -14.20 0.70 2.75
N SER A 178 -14.69 1.94 2.76
CA SER A 178 -16.02 2.26 3.29
C SER A 178 -17.13 1.69 2.42
N ALA A 179 -18.31 1.45 3.00
CA ALA A 179 -19.50 1.08 2.25
C ALA A 179 -19.91 2.14 1.21
N GLU A 180 -19.54 3.41 1.42
CA GLU A 180 -19.79 4.48 0.44
C GLU A 180 -18.91 4.34 -0.80
N PHE A 181 -17.63 4.01 -0.62
CA PHE A 181 -16.72 3.69 -1.72
C PHE A 181 -17.25 2.50 -2.52
N ILE A 182 -17.62 1.41 -1.83
CA ILE A 182 -18.16 0.21 -2.50
C ILE A 182 -19.37 0.56 -3.37
N ARG A 183 -20.29 1.39 -2.84
CA ARG A 183 -21.49 1.82 -3.56
C ARG A 183 -21.16 2.74 -4.73
N LYS A 184 -20.25 3.71 -4.56
CA LYS A 184 -19.88 4.66 -5.62
C LYS A 184 -19.20 3.95 -6.80
N TYR A 185 -18.31 3.01 -6.50
CA TYR A 185 -17.42 2.39 -7.48
C TYR A 185 -17.79 0.94 -7.81
N THR A 186 -19.05 0.51 -7.61
CA THR A 186 -19.45 -0.89 -7.79
C THR A 186 -19.11 -1.45 -9.19
N LEU A 187 -19.29 -0.66 -10.25
CA LEU A 187 -18.97 -1.07 -11.62
C LEU A 187 -17.46 -1.18 -11.85
N GLN A 188 -16.71 -0.21 -11.35
CA GLN A 188 -15.25 -0.18 -11.42
C GLN A 188 -14.61 -1.33 -10.62
N ILE A 189 -15.15 -1.64 -9.44
CA ILE A 189 -14.74 -2.79 -8.63
C ILE A 189 -14.94 -4.07 -9.43
N LYS A 190 -16.13 -4.26 -10.01
CA LYS A 190 -16.39 -5.44 -10.86
C LYS A 190 -15.43 -5.55 -12.04
N ALA A 191 -15.02 -4.42 -12.62
CA ALA A 191 -14.15 -4.38 -13.79
C ALA A 191 -12.65 -4.58 -13.49
N ASN A 192 -12.19 -4.29 -12.27
CA ASN A 192 -10.75 -4.20 -11.96
C ASN A 192 -10.29 -5.01 -10.73
N GLN A 193 -11.19 -5.57 -9.91
CA GLN A 193 -10.81 -6.25 -8.66
C GLN A 193 -9.94 -7.51 -8.88
N ASP A 194 -10.03 -8.14 -10.05
CA ASP A 194 -9.26 -9.31 -10.46
C ASP A 194 -7.75 -9.04 -10.58
N LYS A 195 -7.39 -7.77 -10.78
CA LYS A 195 -6.00 -7.29 -10.78
C LYS A 195 -5.38 -7.23 -9.39
N ILE A 196 -6.20 -7.33 -8.33
CA ILE A 196 -5.77 -7.06 -6.95
C ILE A 196 -5.52 -8.37 -6.19
N ILE A 197 -4.30 -8.51 -5.68
CA ILE A 197 -3.91 -9.55 -4.73
C ILE A 197 -3.50 -8.89 -3.41
N ALA A 198 -4.19 -9.23 -2.32
CA ALA A 198 -3.90 -8.73 -0.97
C ALA A 198 -3.21 -9.81 -0.13
N TYR A 199 -1.96 -9.54 0.27
CA TYR A 199 -1.24 -10.33 1.26
C TYR A 199 -1.53 -9.80 2.67
N GLU A 200 -1.86 -10.71 3.57
CA GLU A 200 -2.39 -10.41 4.90
C GLU A 200 -1.67 -11.27 5.95
N CYS A 201 -0.97 -10.65 6.90
CA CYS A 201 -0.54 -11.33 8.11
C CYS A 201 -1.76 -11.82 8.90
N ALA A 202 -1.77 -13.09 9.34
CA ALA A 202 -2.89 -13.71 10.04
C ALA A 202 -3.28 -13.02 11.36
N TRP A 203 -2.35 -12.26 11.96
CA TRP A 203 -2.46 -11.63 13.27
C TRP A 203 -2.29 -10.10 13.24
N ASP A 204 -2.64 -9.48 12.11
CA ASP A 204 -2.57 -8.03 11.90
C ASP A 204 -3.97 -7.41 11.98
N VAL A 205 -4.11 -6.34 12.76
CA VAL A 205 -5.41 -5.68 13.03
C VAL A 205 -5.79 -4.62 12.00
N VAL A 206 -4.88 -4.25 11.10
CA VAL A 206 -5.10 -3.22 10.07
C VAL A 206 -5.73 -3.85 8.83
N ASN A 207 -5.22 -5.01 8.41
CA ASN A 207 -5.67 -5.68 7.19
C ASN A 207 -7.11 -6.27 7.28
N ILE A 208 -7.69 -6.22 8.48
CA ILE A 208 -9.06 -6.66 8.74
C ILE A 208 -10.07 -5.50 8.77
N LEU A 209 -9.61 -4.26 8.68
CA LEU A 209 -10.48 -3.10 8.79
C LEU A 209 -11.28 -2.89 7.50
N PHE A 210 -12.59 -2.69 7.66
CA PHE A 210 -13.53 -2.32 6.59
C PHE A 210 -13.68 -3.39 5.49
N ILE A 211 -14.25 -2.99 4.34
CA ILE A 211 -14.66 -3.90 3.28
C ILE A 211 -13.47 -4.14 2.33
N ASN A 212 -13.01 -5.38 2.25
CA ASN A 212 -11.98 -5.78 1.30
C ASN A 212 -12.58 -5.90 -0.12
N ILE A 213 -11.82 -5.46 -1.13
CA ILE A 213 -12.22 -5.47 -2.55
C ILE A 213 -11.29 -6.31 -3.44
N ALA A 214 -10.28 -6.95 -2.87
CA ALA A 214 -9.33 -7.75 -3.62
C ALA A 214 -9.99 -9.08 -4.04
N ALA A 215 -9.84 -9.46 -5.31
CA ALA A 215 -10.33 -10.75 -5.79
C ALA A 215 -9.59 -11.93 -5.14
N LYS A 216 -8.29 -11.76 -4.85
CA LYS A 216 -7.48 -12.77 -4.17
C LYS A 216 -6.92 -12.22 -2.86
N ARG A 217 -7.16 -12.95 -1.79
CA ARG A 217 -6.59 -12.68 -0.46
C ARG A 217 -5.72 -13.86 -0.05
N ILE A 218 -4.49 -13.57 0.30
CA ILE A 218 -3.50 -14.56 0.73
C ILE A 218 -3.15 -14.26 2.18
N VAL A 219 -3.58 -15.14 3.07
CA VAL A 219 -3.24 -15.04 4.49
C VAL A 219 -1.97 -15.84 4.73
N VAL A 220 -0.99 -15.21 5.38
CA VAL A 220 0.31 -15.82 5.70
C VAL A 220 0.57 -15.78 7.19
N GLY A 221 1.43 -16.71 7.64
CA GLY A 221 1.84 -16.83 9.03
C GLY A 221 2.64 -15.62 9.52
N THR A 222 2.90 -15.58 10.81
CA THR A 222 3.66 -14.51 11.47
C THR A 222 4.70 -15.08 12.43
N GLU A 223 5.67 -14.24 12.84
CA GLU A 223 6.63 -14.61 13.89
C GLU A 223 6.04 -14.51 15.30
N SER A 224 4.94 -13.78 15.45
CA SER A 224 4.34 -13.45 16.75
C SER A 224 2.83 -13.51 16.67
N ARG A 225 2.19 -14.09 17.69
CA ARG A 225 0.72 -14.04 17.85
C ARG A 225 0.23 -12.76 18.56
N LEU A 226 1.15 -11.87 18.95
CA LEU A 226 0.80 -10.58 19.56
C LEU A 226 0.37 -9.56 18.48
N PRO A 227 -0.86 -9.02 18.54
CA PRO A 227 -1.45 -8.19 17.48
C PRO A 227 -0.59 -7.00 17.01
N HIS A 228 0.09 -6.33 17.95
CA HIS A 228 0.87 -5.12 17.68
C HIS A 228 2.25 -5.39 17.04
N ARG A 229 2.64 -6.66 16.87
CA ARG A 229 3.97 -7.03 16.33
C ARG A 229 3.98 -7.46 14.87
N ASN A 230 2.81 -7.60 14.26
CA ASN A 230 2.67 -8.22 12.94
C ASN A 230 2.38 -7.25 11.80
N HIS A 231 2.14 -5.98 12.14
CA HIS A 231 1.92 -4.95 11.14
C HIS A 231 3.17 -4.54 10.34
N PRO A 232 4.39 -4.50 10.91
CA PRO A 232 5.57 -4.10 10.15
C PRO A 232 5.70 -4.88 8.83
N PRO A 233 6.01 -4.21 7.71
CA PRO A 233 5.92 -4.79 6.38
C PRO A 233 6.86 -5.98 6.16
N ASN A 234 8.00 -6.02 6.86
CA ASN A 234 8.96 -7.12 6.82
C ASN A 234 8.42 -8.43 7.43
N ARG A 235 7.34 -8.39 8.24
CA ARG A 235 6.77 -9.59 8.87
C ARG A 235 6.14 -10.56 7.89
N LEU A 236 5.81 -10.10 6.69
CA LEU A 236 5.29 -10.93 5.60
C LEU A 236 6.38 -11.81 4.97
N LEU A 237 7.66 -11.50 5.21
CA LEU A 237 8.79 -12.23 4.68
C LEU A 237 9.45 -13.10 5.75
N ASN A 238 9.99 -14.25 5.34
CA ASN A 238 10.91 -15.05 6.15
C ASN A 238 12.32 -14.43 6.13
N GLN A 239 13.25 -15.04 6.85
CA GLN A 239 14.65 -14.58 6.94
C GLN A 239 15.43 -14.59 5.62
N ASN A 240 14.97 -15.35 4.62
CA ASN A 240 15.56 -15.39 3.27
C ASN A 240 14.95 -14.36 2.33
N GLY A 241 13.91 -13.63 2.77
CA GLY A 241 13.17 -12.69 1.94
C GLY A 241 12.05 -13.31 1.11
N ASP A 242 11.68 -14.58 1.34
CA ASP A 242 10.50 -15.18 0.70
C ASP A 242 9.22 -14.83 1.46
N ILE A 243 8.09 -14.75 0.76
CA ILE A 243 6.79 -14.64 1.44
C ILE A 243 6.58 -15.87 2.32
N ARG A 244 6.14 -15.64 3.57
CA ARG A 244 5.86 -16.71 4.53
C ARG A 244 4.78 -17.68 4.04
N ASP A 245 4.81 -18.87 4.61
CA ASP A 245 3.82 -19.91 4.35
C ASP A 245 2.39 -19.46 4.68
N PHE A 246 1.45 -20.05 3.95
CA PHE A 246 0.02 -19.81 4.15
C PHE A 246 -0.42 -20.14 5.58
N ASP A 247 -1.31 -19.31 6.11
CA ASP A 247 -1.93 -19.52 7.41
C ASP A 247 -3.42 -19.13 7.35
N ASN A 248 -4.15 -19.41 8.42
CA ASN A 248 -5.56 -19.08 8.54
C ASN A 248 -5.76 -17.88 9.45
N ARG A 249 -6.69 -17.00 9.06
CA ARG A 249 -7.11 -15.87 9.90
C ARG A 249 -7.75 -16.39 11.18
N HIS A 250 -7.28 -15.89 12.33
CA HIS A 250 -7.86 -16.28 13.60
C HIS A 250 -9.33 -15.82 13.72
N PRO A 251 -10.28 -16.63 14.25
CA PRO A 251 -11.70 -16.28 14.30
C PRO A 251 -12.03 -14.94 14.96
N LEU A 252 -11.26 -14.55 16.00
CA LEU A 252 -11.38 -13.23 16.64
C LEU A 252 -11.23 -12.07 15.64
N TYR A 253 -10.28 -12.18 14.71
CA TYR A 253 -10.00 -11.15 13.70
C TYR A 253 -11.09 -11.11 12.63
N SER A 254 -11.66 -12.26 12.28
CA SER A 254 -12.88 -12.32 11.45
C SER A 254 -14.06 -11.61 12.14
N GLY A 255 -14.19 -11.75 13.47
CA GLY A 255 -15.17 -11.00 14.27
C GLY A 255 -14.98 -9.49 14.19
N ILE A 256 -13.75 -9.00 14.34
CA ILE A 256 -13.43 -7.57 14.23
C ILE A 256 -13.70 -7.06 12.80
N GLN A 257 -13.36 -7.85 11.77
CA GLN A 257 -13.65 -7.49 10.38
C GLN A 257 -15.15 -7.32 10.14
N ASN A 258 -15.95 -8.27 10.61
CA ASN A 258 -17.42 -8.22 10.51
C ASN A 258 -17.97 -6.99 11.23
N PHE A 259 -17.45 -6.67 12.42
CA PHE A 259 -17.84 -5.48 13.16
C PHE A 259 -17.56 -4.19 12.38
N THR A 260 -16.34 -3.99 11.88
CA THR A 260 -15.98 -2.76 11.14
C THR A 260 -16.75 -2.62 9.82
N THR A 261 -17.01 -3.72 9.13
CA THR A 261 -17.85 -3.76 7.93
C THR A 261 -19.29 -3.34 8.23
N ASN A 262 -19.90 -3.92 9.27
CA ASN A 262 -21.26 -3.59 9.67
C ASN A 262 -21.40 -2.14 10.14
N LEU A 263 -20.40 -1.63 10.87
CA LEU A 263 -20.36 -0.23 11.25
C LEU A 263 -20.30 0.70 10.03
N SER A 264 -19.49 0.37 9.03
CA SER A 264 -19.41 1.13 7.77
C SER A 264 -20.74 1.15 7.01
N LEU A 265 -21.42 0.00 6.93
CA LEU A 265 -22.76 -0.10 6.33
C LEU A 265 -23.80 0.74 7.06
N LEU A 266 -23.78 0.74 8.39
CA LEU A 266 -24.68 1.55 9.21
C LEU A 266 -24.46 3.05 8.96
N VAL A 267 -23.21 3.51 9.00
CA VAL A 267 -22.86 4.91 8.72
C VAL A 267 -23.33 5.33 7.33
N SER A 268 -23.12 4.50 6.32
CA SER A 268 -23.59 4.79 4.95
C SER A 268 -25.12 4.92 4.87
N LYS A 269 -25.88 4.04 5.53
CA LYS A 269 -27.35 4.12 5.58
C LYS A 269 -27.83 5.41 6.25
N VAL A 270 -27.18 5.83 7.34
CA VAL A 270 -27.52 7.07 8.05
C VAL A 270 -27.30 8.29 7.15
N LYS A 271 -26.14 8.38 6.47
CA LYS A 271 -25.84 9.49 5.54
C LYS A 271 -26.88 9.59 4.41
N GLN A 272 -27.24 8.47 3.79
CA GLN A 272 -28.28 8.42 2.75
C GLN A 272 -29.65 8.92 3.24
N ARG A 273 -30.03 8.58 4.48
CA ARG A 273 -31.29 9.06 5.07
C ARG A 273 -31.27 10.57 5.30
N ILE A 274 -30.15 11.11 5.77
CA ILE A 274 -29.98 12.56 5.97
C ILE A 274 -30.07 13.30 4.63
N GLU A 275 -29.39 12.81 3.59
CA GLU A 275 -29.47 13.41 2.24
C GLU A 275 -30.90 13.40 1.71
N LYS A 276 -31.59 12.25 1.75
CA LYS A 276 -32.99 12.13 1.32
C LYS A 276 -33.92 13.10 2.06
N ASN A 277 -33.69 13.34 3.35
CA ASN A 277 -34.48 14.29 4.13
C ASN A 277 -34.18 15.75 3.77
N LYS A 278 -32.93 16.09 3.42
CA LYS A 278 -32.57 17.45 2.92
C LYS A 278 -33.27 17.79 1.61
N PHE A 279 -33.44 16.81 0.72
CA PHE A 279 -34.16 16.99 -0.55
C PHE A 279 -35.68 17.02 -0.41
N LYS A 280 -36.24 16.53 0.71
CA LYS A 280 -37.68 16.61 0.99
C LYS A 280 -38.12 17.94 1.63
N ASN A 281 -37.17 18.68 2.20
CA ASN A 281 -37.41 19.96 2.89
C ASN A 281 -36.96 21.18 2.05
N LYS A 282 -36.69 20.98 0.76
CA LYS A 282 -36.50 22.01 -0.27
C LYS A 282 -37.65 21.89 -1.27
#